data_AF-A0A3S3NBD6-F1
#
_entry.id   AF-A0A3S3NBD6-F1
#
_cell.length_a   1.000
_cell.length_b   1.000
_cell.length_c   1.000
_cell.angle_alpha   90.00
_cell.angle_beta   90.00
_cell.angle_gamma   90.00
#
_symmetry.space_group_name_H-M   'P 1'
#
loop_
_entity.id
_entity.type
_entity.pdbx_description
1 polymer ?
#
loop_
_entity_poly.entity_id
_entity_poly.type
_entity_poly.pdbx_seq_one_letter_code
_entity_poly.pdbx_strand_id
1 'polypeptide(L)'
;MLKTGEIAFNHKFGKSYYEFLNDDSVYDNVDLMKFMQDYTKIIQGKVSSHYDFSKFKHIVDVGGNNGSFLIEILHNTPAYVHGT
;
A
#
# COMPACT_ATOMS: atom_id res chain seq x y z
N MET A 1 -4.46 -20.48 16.55
CA MET A 1 -5.08 -19.20 16.16
C MET A 1 -5.84 -18.55 17.28
N LEU A 2 -7.17 -18.66 17.33
CA LEU A 2 -7.96 -17.91 18.33
C LEU A 2 -7.66 -18.34 19.77
N LYS A 3 -7.24 -19.59 19.98
CA LYS A 3 -6.89 -20.12 21.30
C LYS A 3 -5.46 -19.82 21.75
N THR A 4 -4.55 -19.51 20.83
CA THR A 4 -3.10 -19.44 21.10
C THR A 4 -2.53 -18.02 20.95
N GLY A 5 -3.23 -17.12 20.26
CA GLY A 5 -2.72 -15.77 19.95
C GLY A 5 -1.63 -15.75 18.88
N GLU A 6 -1.08 -16.90 18.50
CA GLU A 6 -0.12 -17.04 17.40
C GLU A 6 -0.74 -16.63 16.05
N ILE A 7 0.08 -16.11 15.13
CA ILE A 7 -0.31 -15.71 13.77
C ILE A 7 -0.46 -16.95 12.88
N ALA A 8 -1.56 -17.03 12.11
CA ALA A 8 -1.93 -18.25 11.37
C ALA A 8 -0.97 -18.55 10.26
N PHE A 9 -0.64 -17.49 9.55
CA PHE A 9 0.28 -17.51 8.46
C PHE A 9 1.63 -18.05 8.95
N ASN A 10 2.16 -17.47 10.03
CA ASN A 10 3.42 -17.89 10.62
C ASN A 10 3.38 -19.35 11.10
N HIS A 11 2.30 -19.77 11.76
CA HIS A 11 2.14 -21.15 12.21
C HIS A 11 2.09 -22.14 11.03
N LYS A 12 1.45 -21.76 9.91
CA LYS A 12 1.27 -22.63 8.73
C LYS A 12 2.51 -22.69 7.84
N PHE A 13 3.20 -21.56 7.65
CA PHE A 13 4.28 -21.41 6.67
C PHE A 13 5.67 -21.25 7.31
N GLY A 14 5.76 -21.15 8.64
CA GLY A 14 7.01 -21.03 9.38
C GLY A 14 7.74 -19.68 9.21
N LYS A 15 7.13 -18.72 8.52
CA LYS A 15 7.67 -17.39 8.20
C LYS A 15 6.59 -16.33 8.40
N SER A 16 6.99 -15.08 8.62
CA SER A 16 6.05 -13.97 8.50
C SER A 16 5.56 -13.82 7.05
N TYR A 17 4.43 -13.13 6.88
CA TYR A 17 3.84 -12.93 5.56
C TYR A 17 4.81 -12.28 4.57
N TYR A 18 5.49 -11.19 4.95
CA TYR A 18 6.43 -10.51 4.07
C TYR A 18 7.70 -11.32 3.79
N GLU A 19 8.20 -12.10 4.76
CA GLU A 19 9.31 -13.03 4.51
C GLU A 19 8.93 -14.12 3.51
N PHE A 20 7.67 -14.60 3.57
CA PHE A 20 7.16 -15.57 2.62
C PHE A 20 6.99 -14.98 1.21
N LEU A 21 6.48 -13.75 1.10
CA LEU A 21 6.35 -13.08 -0.20
C LEU A 21 7.72 -12.83 -0.84
N ASN A 22 8.76 -12.56 -0.06
CA ASN A 22 10.10 -12.30 -0.60
C ASN A 22 10.84 -13.56 -1.09
N ASP A 23 10.27 -14.76 -0.98
CA ASP A 23 10.84 -15.96 -1.62
C ASP A 23 10.51 -15.97 -3.13
N ASP A 24 11.55 -16.09 -3.97
CA ASP A 24 11.45 -16.11 -5.45
C ASP A 24 10.53 -17.23 -6.01
N SER A 25 10.14 -18.20 -5.19
CA SER A 25 9.28 -19.32 -5.59
C SER A 25 7.78 -19.04 -5.59
N VAL A 26 7.34 -17.86 -5.12
CA VAL A 26 5.90 -17.56 -4.96
C VAL A 26 5.35 -16.84 -6.20
N TYR A 27 4.82 -17.61 -7.15
CA TYR A 27 4.12 -17.09 -8.34
C TYR A 27 2.96 -16.11 -7.99
N ASP A 28 2.31 -16.31 -6.84
CA ASP A 28 1.16 -15.53 -6.39
C ASP A 28 1.48 -14.06 -6.05
N ASN A 29 2.76 -13.70 -5.96
CA ASN A 29 3.16 -12.39 -5.50
C ASN A 29 2.85 -11.28 -6.53
N VAL A 30 2.96 -11.60 -7.82
CA VAL A 30 2.61 -10.68 -8.91
C VAL A 30 1.11 -10.38 -8.92
N ASP A 31 0.28 -11.41 -8.77
CA ASP A 31 -1.19 -11.26 -8.75
C ASP A 31 -1.65 -10.50 -7.50
N LEU A 32 -1.02 -10.76 -6.35
CA LEU A 32 -1.26 -9.99 -5.13
C LEU A 32 -0.89 -8.51 -5.32
N MET A 33 0.29 -8.20 -5.85
CA MET A 33 0.73 -6.83 -6.10
C MET A 33 -0.23 -6.11 -7.06
N LYS A 34 -0.66 -6.79 -8.13
CA LYS A 34 -1.64 -6.25 -9.09
C LYS A 34 -2.98 -5.98 -8.43
N PHE A 35 -3.48 -6.91 -7.61
CA PHE A 35 -4.70 -6.72 -6.85
C PHE A 35 -4.61 -5.49 -5.93
N MET A 36 -3.52 -5.33 -5.18
CA MET A 36 -3.33 -4.17 -4.29
C MET A 36 -3.30 -2.86 -5.08
N GLN A 37 -2.68 -2.84 -6.25
CA GLN A 37 -2.64 -1.67 -7.12
C GLN A 37 -4.02 -1.31 -7.67
N ASP A 38 -4.78 -2.30 -8.16
CA ASP A 38 -6.11 -2.08 -8.71
C ASP A 38 -7.09 -1.63 -7.61
N TYR A 39 -6.99 -2.21 -6.41
CA TYR A 39 -7.75 -1.77 -5.26
C TYR A 39 -7.45 -0.31 -4.89
N THR A 40 -6.16 0.08 -4.88
CA THR A 40 -5.75 1.47 -4.62
C THR A 40 -6.34 2.44 -5.64
N LYS A 41 -6.30 2.10 -6.93
CA LYS A 41 -6.89 2.92 -8.01
C LYS A 41 -8.39 3.16 -7.83
N ILE A 42 -9.12 2.17 -7.32
CA ILE A 42 -10.57 2.28 -7.08
C ILE A 42 -10.88 3.32 -5.98
N ILE A 43 -10.02 3.43 -4.97
CA ILE A 43 -10.28 4.26 -3.78
C ILE A 43 -9.59 5.63 -3.82
N GLN A 44 -8.45 5.77 -4.51
CA GLN A 44 -7.58 6.95 -4.41
C GLN A 44 -8.31 8.26 -4.75
N GLY A 45 -9.09 8.28 -5.82
CA GLY A 45 -9.83 9.48 -6.25
C GLY A 45 -10.92 9.92 -5.25
N LYS A 46 -11.50 8.96 -4.51
CA LYS A 46 -12.47 9.31 -3.45
C LYS A 46 -11.75 9.93 -2.26
N VAL A 47 -10.60 9.39 -1.87
CA VAL A 47 -9.83 9.93 -0.74
C VAL A 47 -9.29 11.32 -1.07
N SER A 48 -8.67 11.50 -2.25
CA SER A 48 -8.10 12.77 -2.68
C SER A 48 -9.15 13.89 -2.83
N SER A 49 -10.37 13.56 -3.22
CA SER A 49 -11.47 14.54 -3.36
C SER A 49 -12.15 14.93 -2.05
N HIS A 50 -12.09 14.09 -1.01
CA HIS A 50 -12.77 14.34 0.27
C HIS A 50 -11.85 14.88 1.37
N TYR A 51 -10.54 14.81 1.18
CA TYR A 51 -9.55 15.31 2.13
C TYR A 51 -8.67 16.36 1.49
N ASP A 52 -8.58 17.53 2.14
CA ASP A 52 -7.68 18.59 1.69
C ASP A 52 -6.23 18.28 2.05
N PHE A 53 -5.47 17.84 1.05
CA PHE A 53 -4.02 17.60 1.14
C PHE A 53 -3.19 18.86 0.86
N SER A 54 -3.78 19.95 0.36
CA SER A 54 -3.04 21.18 0.01
C SER A 54 -2.45 21.89 1.23
N LYS A 55 -2.98 21.63 2.43
CA LYS A 55 -2.43 22.14 3.70
C LYS A 55 -1.02 21.66 4.03
N PHE A 56 -0.53 20.62 3.36
CA PHE A 56 0.82 20.09 3.58
C PHE A 56 1.78 20.59 2.52
N LYS A 57 3.04 20.80 2.91
CA LYS A 57 4.13 21.10 1.96
C LYS A 57 4.83 19.83 1.48
N HIS A 58 4.94 18.85 2.37
CA HIS A 58 5.63 17.59 2.10
C HIS A 58 4.78 16.43 2.61
N ILE A 59 4.60 15.42 1.76
CA ILE A 59 3.88 14.18 2.06
C ILE A 59 4.85 13.01 1.85
N VAL A 60 4.85 12.05 2.79
CA VAL A 60 5.65 10.83 2.69
C VAL A 60 4.71 9.63 2.64
N ASP A 61 4.84 8.79 1.61
CA ASP A 61 4.01 7.59 1.44
C ASP A 61 4.76 6.34 1.91
N VAL A 62 4.67 6.08 3.22
CA VAL A 62 5.37 4.96 3.87
C VAL A 62 4.71 3.64 3.45
N GLY A 63 5.42 2.83 2.67
CA GLY A 63 4.88 1.60 2.12
C GLY A 63 3.95 1.82 0.93
N GLY A 64 4.10 2.93 0.21
CA GLY A 64 3.24 3.36 -0.91
C GLY A 64 3.21 2.46 -2.15
N ASN A 65 3.79 1.26 -2.11
CA ASN A 65 3.87 0.32 -3.23
C ASN A 65 4.50 0.99 -4.47
N ASN A 66 3.74 1.16 -5.56
CA ASN A 66 4.18 1.82 -6.79
C ASN A 66 3.92 3.34 -6.80
N GLY A 67 3.47 3.92 -5.68
CA GLY A 67 3.26 5.35 -5.50
C GLY A 67 2.01 5.91 -6.18
N SER A 68 1.10 5.07 -6.71
CA SER A 68 -0.09 5.52 -7.44
C SER A 68 -0.97 6.47 -6.62
N PHE A 69 -1.09 6.22 -5.32
CA PHE A 69 -1.87 7.07 -4.43
C PHE A 69 -1.21 8.42 -4.17
N LEU A 70 0.10 8.44 -3.88
CA LEU A 70 0.84 9.69 -3.74
C LEU A 70 0.78 10.53 -5.02
N ILE A 71 0.91 9.91 -6.18
CA ILE A 71 0.79 10.57 -7.49
C ILE A 71 -0.61 11.21 -7.64
N GLU A 72 -1.68 10.48 -7.30
CA GLU A 72 -3.05 11.02 -7.32
C GLU A 72 -3.20 12.26 -6.43
N ILE A 73 -2.64 12.22 -5.21
CA ILE A 73 -2.66 13.37 -4.30
C ILE A 73 -1.92 14.56 -4.93
N LEU A 74 -0.72 14.34 -5.47
CA LEU A 74 0.10 15.40 -6.04
C LEU A 74 -0.53 16.03 -7.29
N HIS A 75 -1.22 15.25 -8.12
CA HIS A 75 -1.98 15.78 -9.26
C HIS A 75 -3.15 16.68 -8.85
N ASN A 76 -3.71 16.47 -7.66
CA ASN A 76 -4.84 17.22 -7.13
C ASN A 76 -4.41 18.28 -6.10
N THR A 77 -3.12 18.59 -5.99
CA THR A 77 -2.59 19.61 -5.06
C THR A 77 -1.73 20.64 -5.79
N PRO A 78 -1.52 21.83 -5.20
CA PRO A 78 -0.67 22.86 -5.81
C PRO A 78 0.79 22.40 -5.95
N ALA A 79 1.51 22.99 -6.92
CA ALA A 79 2.89 22.64 -7.22
C ALA A 79 3.91 22.88 -6.08
N TYR A 80 3.54 23.59 -5.01
CA TYR A 80 4.40 23.72 -3.82
C TYR A 80 4.38 22.47 -2.94
N VAL A 81 3.42 21.56 -3.16
CA VAL A 81 3.34 20.27 -2.47
C VAL A 81 4.27 19.29 -3.18
N HIS A 82 5.12 18.60 -2.42
CA HIS A 82 6.01 17.58 -2.94
C HIS A 82 5.87 16.28 -2.15
N GLY A 83 6.18 15.16 -2.81
CA GLY A 83 6.10 13.81 -2.24
C GLY A 83 7.43 13.07 -2.28
N THR A 84 7.65 12.16 -1.34
CA THR A 84 8.77 11.21 -1.32
C THR A 84 8.33 9.84 -0.83
#